data_AF-A0AA97EJ42-F1
#
_entry.id   AF-A0AA97EJ42-F1
#
_cell.length_a   1.000
_cell.length_b   1.000
_cell.length_c   1.000
_cell.angle_alpha   90.00
_cell.angle_beta   90.00
_cell.angle_gamma   90.00
#
_symmetry.space_group_name_H-M   'P 1'
#
loop_
_entity.id
_entity.type
_entity.pdbx_description
1 polymer ?
#
loop_
_entity_poly.entity_id
_entity_poly.type
_entity_poly.pdbx_seq_one_letter_code
_entity_poly.pdbx_strand_id
1 'polypeptide(L)'
;MTETVELRKKPELKFILNTDEFDIVDASEPKNNGTYSYAEIKKAELNAERTDWFISTLSHIADFLMGSAVGGNFKNKANLKLKLNNRTLKIWLIDADFKKVERITELIKNKKPTHNNVLY
;
A
#
# COMPACT_ATOMS: atom_id res chain seq x y z
N MET A 1 -3.37 16.64 -12.02
CA MET A 1 -2.33 15.82 -12.68
C MET A 1 -2.52 14.39 -12.20
N THR A 2 -2.49 13.42 -13.10
CA THR A 2 -2.68 11.99 -12.78
C THR A 2 -1.32 11.31 -12.72
N GLU A 3 -1.05 10.58 -11.64
CA GLU A 3 0.17 9.80 -11.45
C GLU A 3 -0.16 8.32 -11.28
N THR A 4 0.43 7.46 -12.11
CA THR A 4 0.29 6.01 -11.96
C THR A 4 1.51 5.43 -11.27
N VAL A 5 1.28 4.75 -10.15
CA VAL A 5 2.32 4.08 -9.37
C VAL A 5 2.08 2.57 -9.43
N GLU A 6 2.85 1.89 -10.28
CA GLU A 6 2.87 0.43 -10.36
C GLU A 6 3.75 -0.14 -9.24
N LEU A 7 3.13 -0.90 -8.33
CA LEU A 7 3.80 -1.53 -7.19
C LEU A 7 4.37 -2.90 -7.54
N ARG A 8 3.64 -3.70 -8.35
CA ARG A 8 4.13 -4.98 -8.88
C ARG A 8 3.40 -5.34 -10.18
N LYS A 9 4.06 -6.12 -11.04
CA LYS A 9 3.52 -6.50 -12.36
C LYS A 9 2.69 -7.78 -12.35
N LYS A 10 3.05 -8.75 -11.50
CA LYS A 10 2.41 -10.07 -11.47
C LYS A 10 2.32 -10.60 -10.05
N PRO A 11 1.11 -10.92 -9.57
CA PRO A 11 -0.18 -10.41 -10.05
C PRO A 11 -0.24 -8.88 -9.94
N GLU A 12 -0.84 -8.19 -10.90
CA GLU A 12 -0.81 -6.71 -10.98
C GLU A 12 -1.26 -6.04 -9.68
N LEU A 13 -0.49 -5.06 -9.21
CA LEU A 13 -0.91 -4.12 -8.18
C LEU A 13 -0.42 -2.72 -8.55
N LYS A 14 -1.35 -1.79 -8.77
CA LYS A 14 -1.05 -0.40 -9.09
C LYS A 14 -2.07 0.54 -8.48
N PHE A 15 -1.62 1.76 -8.23
CA PHE A 15 -2.41 2.88 -7.77
C PHE A 15 -2.40 3.96 -8.84
N ILE A 16 -3.57 4.49 -9.19
CA ILE A 16 -3.69 5.63 -10.10
C ILE A 16 -4.17 6.80 -9.25
N LEU A 17 -3.29 7.76 -9.01
CA LEU A 17 -3.53 8.90 -8.15
C LEU A 17 -4.03 10.07 -9.01
N ASN A 18 -5.29 10.46 -8.82
CA ASN A 18 -5.88 11.62 -9.47
C ASN A 18 -5.85 12.83 -8.52
N THR A 19 -6.57 13.90 -8.87
CA THR A 19 -6.60 15.12 -8.05
C THR A 19 -7.28 14.85 -6.71
N ASP A 20 -8.51 14.33 -6.73
CA ASP A 20 -9.40 14.18 -5.57
C ASP A 20 -9.69 12.72 -5.18
N GLU A 21 -9.29 11.79 -6.05
CA GLU A 21 -9.55 10.36 -5.91
C GLU A 21 -8.35 9.53 -6.36
N PHE A 22 -8.40 8.24 -6.07
CA PHE A 22 -7.42 7.28 -6.52
C PHE A 22 -8.08 5.94 -6.88
N ASP A 23 -7.54 5.30 -7.91
CA ASP A 23 -7.94 3.95 -8.28
C ASP A 23 -6.95 2.94 -7.76
N ILE A 24 -7.47 1.79 -7.33
CA ILE A 24 -6.69 0.60 -7.03
C ILE A 24 -7.01 -0.45 -8.07
N VAL A 25 -5.95 -1.03 -8.65
CA VAL A 25 -6.04 -2.25 -9.44
C VAL A 25 -5.16 -3.30 -8.76
N ASP A 26 -5.80 -4.31 -8.18
CA ASP A 26 -5.21 -5.45 -7.48
C ASP A 26 -5.75 -6.74 -8.08
N ALA A 27 -4.93 -7.38 -8.92
CA ALA A 27 -5.29 -8.64 -9.55
C ALA A 27 -5.25 -9.83 -8.57
N SER A 28 -4.58 -9.71 -7.42
CA SER A 28 -4.64 -10.77 -6.38
C SER A 28 -5.94 -10.73 -5.62
N GLU A 29 -6.42 -9.54 -5.30
CA GLU A 29 -7.62 -9.33 -4.50
C GLU A 29 -8.56 -8.36 -5.21
N PRO A 30 -9.32 -8.84 -6.23
CA PRO A 30 -10.18 -7.97 -7.03
C PRO A 30 -11.24 -7.18 -6.24
N LYS A 31 -11.53 -7.59 -4.99
CA LYS A 31 -12.41 -6.87 -4.06
C LYS A 31 -11.86 -5.51 -3.63
N ASN A 32 -10.55 -5.32 -3.72
CA ASN A 32 -9.88 -4.05 -3.46
C ASN A 32 -9.93 -3.11 -4.67
N ASN A 33 -10.42 -3.59 -5.82
CA ASN A 33 -10.46 -2.79 -7.03
C ASN A 33 -11.57 -1.75 -6.95
N GLY A 34 -11.26 -0.56 -7.43
CA GLY A 34 -12.21 0.52 -7.53
C GLY A 34 -11.58 1.88 -7.32
N THR A 35 -12.44 2.89 -7.42
CA THR A 35 -12.13 4.29 -7.21
C THR A 35 -12.51 4.70 -5.80
N TYR A 36 -11.63 5.42 -5.13
CA TYR A 36 -11.78 5.85 -3.75
C TYR A 36 -11.43 7.33 -3.61
N SER A 37 -12.23 8.09 -2.86
CA SER A 37 -11.95 9.50 -2.62
C SER A 37 -10.93 9.68 -1.50
N TYR A 38 -9.98 10.63 -1.64
CA TYR A 38 -9.07 10.98 -0.55
C TYR A 38 -9.81 11.51 0.68
N ALA A 39 -10.96 12.17 0.48
CA ALA A 39 -11.79 12.71 1.56
C ALA A 39 -12.41 11.62 2.45
N GLU A 40 -12.56 10.39 1.94
CA GLU A 40 -13.12 9.27 2.70
C GLU A 40 -12.09 8.57 3.59
N ILE A 41 -10.80 8.88 3.45
CA ILE A 41 -9.72 8.17 4.14
C ILE A 41 -9.54 8.70 5.57
N LYS A 42 -10.09 7.97 6.54
CA LYS A 42 -9.84 8.22 7.97
C LYS A 42 -8.39 7.93 8.36
N LYS A 43 -7.83 6.80 7.95
CA LYS A 43 -6.47 6.38 8.35
C LYS A 43 -5.77 5.60 7.24
N ALA A 44 -4.46 5.79 7.10
CA ALA A 44 -3.61 4.98 6.23
C ALA A 44 -2.46 4.42 7.08
N GLU A 45 -2.38 3.09 7.17
CA GLU A 45 -1.42 2.36 8.00
C GLU A 45 -0.64 1.38 7.15
N LEU A 46 0.66 1.60 7.05
CA LEU A 46 1.58 0.66 6.45
C LEU A 46 2.04 -0.32 7.53
N ASN A 47 1.53 -1.54 7.50
CA ASN A 47 1.98 -2.62 8.36
C ASN A 47 3.10 -3.35 7.63
N ALA A 48 4.34 -2.90 7.84
CA ALA A 48 5.53 -3.67 7.52
C ALA A 48 5.72 -4.68 8.65
N GLU A 49 5.42 -5.96 8.44
CA GLU A 49 5.85 -6.97 9.40
C GLU A 49 7.38 -6.99 9.45
N ARG A 50 7.91 -6.96 10.67
CA ARG A 50 9.32 -6.74 10.99
C ARG A 50 10.23 -7.74 10.28
N THR A 51 11.01 -7.25 9.34
CA THR A 51 12.47 -7.46 9.36
C THR A 51 13.10 -6.21 8.77
N ASP A 52 13.46 -5.25 9.63
CA ASP A 52 14.49 -4.23 9.41
C ASP A 52 14.68 -3.64 7.99
N TRP A 53 13.61 -3.20 7.32
CA TRP A 53 13.75 -2.59 5.99
C TRP A 53 14.44 -1.21 6.02
N PHE A 54 14.50 -0.56 7.19
CA PHE A 54 15.34 0.63 7.40
C PHE A 54 16.86 0.31 7.40
N ILE A 55 17.26 -0.97 7.38
CA ILE A 55 18.67 -1.40 7.27
C ILE A 55 19.04 -1.80 5.81
N SER A 56 18.07 -1.99 4.91
CA SER A 56 18.32 -2.59 3.57
C SER A 56 18.14 -1.62 2.39
N THR A 57 18.59 -0.37 2.49
CA THR A 57 19.05 0.32 1.28
C THR A 57 20.47 -0.10 0.89
N LEU A 58 21.15 -0.94 1.68
CA LEU A 58 22.58 -1.19 1.50
C LEU A 58 23.06 -2.62 1.25
N SER A 59 22.32 -3.74 1.36
CA SER A 59 23.05 -5.04 1.23
C SER A 59 22.38 -6.35 0.74
N HIS A 60 21.06 -6.56 0.63
CA HIS A 60 20.58 -7.96 0.45
C HIS A 60 19.43 -8.13 -0.55
N ILE A 61 19.75 -8.48 -1.81
CA ILE A 61 18.82 -9.11 -2.77
C ILE A 61 18.96 -10.66 -2.75
N ALA A 62 19.78 -11.26 -1.88
CA ALA A 62 20.22 -12.64 -2.13
C ALA A 62 19.32 -13.79 -1.60
N ASP A 63 18.74 -13.76 -0.38
CA ASP A 63 18.40 -15.06 0.28
C ASP A 63 16.96 -15.26 0.80
N PHE A 64 15.93 -14.55 0.30
CA PHE A 64 14.54 -14.79 0.76
C PHE A 64 13.67 -15.65 -0.19
N LEU A 65 14.26 -16.18 -1.28
CA LEU A 65 13.58 -17.04 -2.24
C LEU A 65 13.83 -18.55 -2.05
N MET A 66 14.63 -18.97 -1.05
CA MET A 66 14.87 -20.40 -0.79
C MET A 66 14.17 -20.88 0.47
N GLY A 67 13.02 -21.53 0.27
CA GLY A 67 12.27 -22.21 1.32
C GLY A 67 11.07 -22.98 0.80
N SER A 68 11.24 -23.72 -0.30
CA SER A 68 10.25 -24.65 -0.85
C SER A 68 9.96 -25.79 0.14
N ALA A 69 8.79 -25.79 0.80
CA ALA A 69 8.12 -27.00 1.29
C ALA A 69 6.70 -26.69 1.81
N VAL A 70 5.69 -27.33 1.20
CA VAL A 70 4.41 -27.72 1.82
C VAL A 70 3.48 -26.58 2.26
N GLY A 71 2.26 -26.56 1.70
CA GLY A 71 1.25 -25.52 1.95
C GLY A 71 1.07 -25.16 3.43
N GLY A 72 1.19 -23.88 3.76
CA GLY A 72 1.02 -23.42 5.13
C GLY A 72 1.21 -21.92 5.31
N ASN A 73 0.11 -21.23 5.61
CA ASN A 73 0.06 -19.97 6.37
C ASN A 73 0.77 -18.73 5.79
N PHE A 74 0.14 -18.11 4.79
CA PHE A 74 0.41 -16.72 4.36
C PHE A 74 -0.04 -15.64 5.39
N LYS A 75 -0.01 -15.92 6.69
CA LYS A 75 -0.63 -15.07 7.72
C LYS A 75 0.22 -13.86 8.16
N ASN A 76 1.49 -13.80 7.76
CA ASN A 76 2.42 -12.72 8.12
C ASN A 76 2.97 -12.01 6.86
N LYS A 77 2.15 -11.19 6.22
CA LYS A 77 2.51 -10.46 4.99
C LYS A 77 2.27 -8.97 5.16
N ALA A 78 3.29 -8.19 4.83
CA ALA A 78 3.21 -6.73 4.83
C ALA A 78 1.97 -6.25 4.05
N ASN A 79 1.29 -5.25 4.59
CA ASN A 79 0.05 -4.77 4.03
C ASN A 79 -0.12 -3.26 4.25
N LEU A 80 -0.74 -2.60 3.27
CA LEU A 80 -1.26 -1.26 3.41
C LEU A 80 -2.73 -1.36 3.78
N LYS A 81 -3.09 -0.85 4.96
CA LYS A 81 -4.48 -0.71 5.40
C LYS A 81 -4.96 0.71 5.18
N LEU A 82 -6.02 0.85 4.41
CA LEU A 82 -6.73 2.12 4.23
C LEU A 82 -8.07 2.01 4.94
N LYS A 83 -8.21 2.72 6.06
CA LYS A 83 -9.48 2.83 6.79
C LYS A 83 -10.28 3.98 6.17
N LEU A 84 -11.34 3.62 5.45
CA LEU A 84 -12.29 4.56 4.88
C LEU A 84 -13.46 4.81 5.85
N ASN A 85 -14.38 5.69 5.47
CA ASN A 85 -15.58 5.98 6.25
C ASN A 85 -16.45 4.73 6.48
N ASN A 86 -16.64 3.91 5.44
CA ASN A 86 -17.59 2.79 5.41
C ASN A 86 -16.94 1.40 5.42
N ARG A 87 -15.65 1.29 5.10
CA ARG A 87 -14.94 0.01 4.99
C ARG A 87 -13.46 0.15 5.28
N THR A 88 -12.77 -0.98 5.45
CA THR A 88 -11.31 -1.01 5.52
C THR A 88 -10.79 -1.82 4.34
N LEU A 89 -9.93 -1.20 3.53
CA LEU A 89 -9.20 -1.90 2.48
C LEU A 89 -7.91 -2.45 3.07
N LYS A 90 -7.62 -3.71 2.76
CA LYS A 90 -6.36 -4.35 3.13
C LYS A 90 -5.66 -4.79 1.85
N ILE A 91 -4.68 -4.02 1.43
CA ILE A 91 -3.87 -4.30 0.25
C ILE A 91 -2.62 -5.06 0.68
N TRP A 92 -2.44 -6.28 0.17
CA TRP A 92 -1.26 -7.09 0.45
C TRP A 92 -0.09 -6.67 -0.44
N LEU A 93 1.09 -6.52 0.16
CA LEU A 93 2.28 -5.97 -0.49
C LEU A 93 3.30 -7.04 -0.86
N ILE A 94 2.82 -8.23 -1.22
CA ILE A 94 3.67 -9.36 -1.60
C ILE A 94 4.41 -8.99 -2.89
N ASP A 95 5.75 -9.03 -2.84
CA ASP A 95 6.65 -8.66 -3.94
C ASP A 95 6.39 -7.25 -4.51
N ALA A 96 5.85 -6.35 -3.68
CA ALA A 96 5.61 -4.97 -4.04
C ALA A 96 6.88 -4.12 -3.83
N ASP A 97 7.08 -3.12 -4.68
CA ASP A 97 8.12 -2.11 -4.51
C ASP A 97 7.80 -1.22 -3.30
N PHE A 98 8.42 -1.52 -2.15
CA PHE A 98 8.14 -0.83 -0.89
C PHE A 98 8.45 0.66 -0.93
N LYS A 99 9.49 1.10 -1.66
CA LYS A 99 9.77 2.55 -1.79
C LYS A 99 8.60 3.27 -2.43
N LYS A 100 7.98 2.63 -3.44
CA LYS A 100 6.75 3.15 -4.05
C LYS A 100 5.56 3.07 -3.08
N VAL A 101 5.45 2.01 -2.28
CA VAL A 101 4.39 1.89 -1.25
C VAL A 101 4.45 3.01 -0.23
N GLU A 102 5.64 3.33 0.28
CA GLU A 102 5.83 4.44 1.21
C GLU A 102 5.43 5.75 0.58
N ARG A 103 5.94 6.00 -0.63
CA ARG A 103 5.62 7.19 -1.41
C ARG A 103 4.11 7.36 -1.61
N ILE A 104 3.38 6.31 -2.01
CA ILE A 104 1.92 6.42 -2.13
C ILE A 104 1.24 6.63 -0.77
N THR A 105 1.77 6.04 0.30
CA THR A 105 1.20 6.19 1.64
C THR A 105 1.33 7.62 2.13
N GLU A 106 2.48 8.25 1.88
CA GLU A 106 2.72 9.67 2.16
C GLU A 106 1.86 10.57 1.29
N LEU A 107 1.79 10.32 -0.02
CA LEU A 107 0.93 11.08 -0.94
C LEU A 107 -0.54 11.02 -0.52
N ILE A 108 -1.02 9.83 -0.15
CA ILE A 108 -2.38 9.62 0.36
C ILE A 108 -2.60 10.39 1.66
N LYS A 109 -1.62 10.39 2.59
CA LYS A 109 -1.72 11.13 3.86
C LYS A 109 -1.73 12.64 3.65
N ASN A 110 -0.90 13.16 2.73
CA ASN A 110 -0.77 14.59 2.45
C ASN A 110 -1.95 15.15 1.62
N LYS A 111 -2.56 14.31 0.76
CA LYS A 111 -3.77 14.66 -0.01
C LYS A 111 -5.06 14.57 0.80
N LYS A 112 -5.02 14.01 2.01
CA LYS A 112 -6.15 14.19 2.93
C LYS A 112 -6.33 15.69 3.13
N PRO A 113 -7.57 16.21 3.10
CA PRO A 113 -7.81 17.55 3.58
C PRO A 113 -7.25 17.61 5.00
N THR A 114 -6.18 18.38 5.17
CA THR A 114 -5.63 18.65 6.48
C THR A 114 -6.80 19.23 7.25
N HIS A 115 -7.30 18.53 8.27
CA HIS A 115 -8.14 19.17 9.26
C HIS A 115 -7.21 20.18 9.92
N ASN A 116 -7.15 21.37 9.35
CA ASN A 116 -6.40 22.49 9.86
C ASN A 116 -7.02 22.77 11.24
N ASN A 117 -6.39 22.25 12.29
CA ASN A 117 -6.52 22.81 13.61
C ASN A 117 -5.83 24.18 13.57
N VAL A 118 -6.52 25.17 13.00
CA VAL A 118 -6.28 26.57 13.33
C VAL A 118 -7.18 26.83 14.53
N LEU A 119 -6.62 26.67 15.73
CA LEU A 119 -7.24 27.18 16.95
C LEU A 119 -7.13 28.71 16.89
N TYR A 120 -8.26 29.39 16.94
CA TYR A 120 -8.38 30.83 17.19
C TYR A 120 -8.08 31.14 18.67
#